data_AF-A0A6L7X2U2-F1
#
_entry.id   AF-A0A6L7X2U2-F1
#
_cell.length_a   1.000
_cell.length_b   1.000
_cell.length_c   1.000
_cell.angle_alpha   90.00
_cell.angle_beta   90.00
_cell.angle_gamma   90.00
#
_symmetry.space_group_name_H-M   'P 1'
#
loop_
_entity.id
_entity.type
_entity.pdbx_description
1 polymer ?
#
loop_
_entity_poly.entity_id
_entity_poly.type
_entity_poly.pdbx_seq_one_letter_code
_entity_poly.pdbx_strand_id
1 'polypeptide(L)'
;MLKGIDPLLGPDLLRILAAMGHGDELVIVDANFPAEANARRLIRLDDVRATRAAEAILSLLPLDEYVDQPAAVMAAVGDPDA
;
A
#
# COMPACT_ATOMS: atom_id res chain seq x y z
N MET A 1 9.67 -15.87 5.57
CA MET A 1 9.11 -16.63 4.43
C MET A 1 8.05 -17.58 4.92
N LEU A 2 6.86 -17.55 4.33
CA LEU A 2 5.74 -18.46 4.64
C LEU A 2 5.20 -19.05 3.32
N LYS A 3 4.61 -20.24 3.37
CA LYS A 3 4.04 -20.89 2.18
C LYS A 3 2.79 -20.12 1.71
N GLY A 4 2.73 -19.80 0.42
CA GLY A 4 1.58 -19.10 -0.18
C GLY A 4 1.47 -17.61 0.14
N ILE A 5 2.50 -17.02 0.78
CA ILE A 5 2.55 -15.60 1.12
C ILE A 5 3.75 -14.99 0.40
N ASP A 6 3.53 -13.87 -0.28
CA ASP A 6 4.60 -13.13 -0.94
C ASP A 6 5.69 -12.72 0.06
N PRO A 7 6.98 -13.02 -0.23
CA PRO A 7 8.07 -12.76 0.70
C PRO A 7 8.33 -11.29 1.02
N LEU A 8 7.84 -10.38 0.17
CA LEU A 8 7.88 -8.95 0.43
C LEU A 8 7.00 -8.55 1.62
N LEU A 9 5.98 -9.36 1.93
CA LEU A 9 5.10 -9.15 3.07
C LEU A 9 5.79 -9.63 4.35
N GLY A 10 6.66 -8.78 4.87
CA GLY A 10 7.30 -8.97 6.17
C GLY A 10 6.29 -9.07 7.32
N PRO A 11 6.73 -9.52 8.52
CA PRO A 11 5.84 -9.79 9.65
C PRO A 11 5.00 -8.57 10.08
N ASP A 12 5.59 -7.38 10.07
CA ASP A 12 4.88 -6.16 10.46
C ASP A 12 3.84 -5.72 9.43
N LEU A 13 4.15 -5.85 8.14
CA LEU A 13 3.20 -5.56 7.07
C LEU A 13 2.04 -6.56 7.10
N LEU A 14 2.31 -7.85 7.27
CA LEU A 14 1.28 -8.88 7.43
C LEU A 14 0.36 -8.59 8.62
N ARG A 15 0.94 -8.19 9.76
CA ARG A 15 0.17 -7.82 10.95
C ARG A 15 -0.74 -6.61 10.67
N ILE A 16 -0.24 -5.60 9.95
CA ILE A 16 -1.04 -4.43 9.58
C ILE A 16 -2.19 -4.85 8.67
N LEU A 17 -1.92 -5.56 7.58
CA LEU A 17 -2.95 -6.01 6.64
C LEU A 17 -4.02 -6.87 7.33
N ALA A 18 -3.62 -7.80 8.19
CA ALA A 18 -4.56 -8.66 8.92
C ALA A 18 -5.39 -7.92 9.98
N ALA A 19 -4.94 -6.76 10.43
CA ALA A 19 -5.63 -5.94 11.43
C ALA A 19 -6.50 -4.83 10.81
N MET A 20 -6.39 -4.58 9.49
CA MET A 20 -7.24 -3.63 8.78
C MET A 20 -8.68 -4.15 8.72
N GLY A 21 -9.63 -3.28 9.04
CA GLY A 21 -11.05 -3.51 8.85
C GLY A 21 -11.54 -3.03 7.48
N HIS A 22 -12.84 -3.23 7.22
CA HIS A 22 -13.48 -2.66 6.04
C HIS A 22 -13.44 -1.12 6.09
N GLY A 23 -13.00 -0.49 5.00
CA GLY A 23 -12.82 0.95 4.89
C GLY A 23 -11.51 1.48 5.49
N ASP A 24 -10.65 0.63 6.07
CA ASP A 24 -9.28 1.06 6.41
C ASP A 24 -8.44 1.23 5.14
N GLU A 25 -7.63 2.28 5.13
CA GLU A 25 -6.81 2.65 3.98
C GLU A 25 -5.32 2.38 4.22
N LEU A 26 -4.61 2.06 3.15
CA LEU A 26 -3.16 1.94 3.11
C LEU A 26 -2.62 2.71 1.91
N VAL A 27 -1.50 3.41 2.11
CA VAL A 27 -0.85 4.19 1.05
C VAL A 27 0.51 3.58 0.74
N ILE A 28 0.75 3.30 -0.54
CA ILE A 28 2.08 2.99 -1.08
C ILE A 28 2.65 4.29 -1.60
N VAL A 29 3.80 4.69 -1.07
CA VAL A 29 4.40 5.99 -1.37
C VAL A 29 5.78 5.82 -1.98
N ASP A 30 6.20 6.79 -2.78
CA ASP A 30 7.54 6.83 -3.35
C ASP A 30 8.57 7.36 -2.33
N ALA A 31 9.83 7.43 -2.75
CA ALA A 31 10.91 7.92 -1.91
C ALA A 31 10.88 9.45 -1.67
N ASN A 32 10.05 10.21 -2.40
CA ASN A 32 9.92 11.65 -2.27
C ASN A 32 8.81 12.04 -1.29
N PHE A 33 7.84 11.17 -1.07
CA PHE A 33 6.76 11.41 -0.13
C PHE A 33 7.30 11.53 1.31
N PRO A 34 6.85 12.52 2.09
CA PRO A 34 7.28 12.71 3.48
C PRO A 34 6.65 11.68 4.44
N ALA A 35 6.99 10.41 4.28
CA ALA A 35 6.38 9.29 4.98
C ALA A 35 6.56 9.35 6.50
N GLU A 36 7.75 9.75 6.98
CA GLU A 36 8.02 9.87 8.42
C GLU A 36 7.14 10.91 9.12
N ALA A 37 6.76 11.97 8.42
CA ALA A 37 5.94 13.04 8.98
C ALA A 37 4.44 12.71 8.96
N ASN A 38 3.98 11.85 8.04
CA ASN A 38 2.55 11.64 7.77
C ASN A 38 2.04 10.27 8.23
N ALA A 39 2.90 9.25 8.32
CA ALA A 39 2.46 7.90 8.59
C ALA A 39 1.97 7.74 10.04
N ARG A 40 0.76 7.19 10.22
CA ARG A 40 0.31 6.67 11.53
C ARG A 40 1.07 5.41 11.94
N ARG A 41 1.42 4.59 10.93
CA ARG A 41 2.24 3.38 11.03
C ARG A 41 3.10 3.34 9.78
N LEU A 42 4.42 3.27 9.95
CA LEU A 42 5.37 3.30 8.83
C LEU A 42 6.02 1.93 8.64
N ILE A 43 5.95 1.40 7.41
CA ILE A 43 6.73 0.25 6.95
C ILE A 43 7.64 0.72 5.84
N ARG A 44 8.94 0.42 5.96
CA ARG A 44 9.92 0.69 4.91
C ARG A 44 10.08 -0.54 4.03
N LEU A 45 9.94 -0.34 2.71
CA LEU A 45 10.25 -1.33 1.68
C LEU A 45 11.35 -0.74 0.78
N ASP A 46 12.58 -0.75 1.29
CA ASP A 46 13.73 -0.19 0.56
C ASP A 46 14.03 -1.04 -0.69
N ASP A 47 14.43 -0.38 -1.78
CA ASP A 47 14.74 -1.01 -3.08
C ASP A 47 13.58 -1.80 -3.72
N VAL A 48 12.35 -1.37 -3.47
CA VAL A 48 11.13 -2.00 -4.01
C VAL A 48 10.35 -1.00 -4.83
N ARG A 49 9.97 -1.39 -6.06
CA ARG A 49 9.09 -0.58 -6.91
C ARG A 49 7.67 -0.57 -6.34
N ALA A 50 6.98 0.56 -6.44
CA ALA A 50 5.60 0.70 -5.98
C ALA A 50 4.66 -0.35 -6.60
N THR A 51 4.82 -0.67 -7.88
CA THR A 51 4.04 -1.72 -8.56
C THR A 51 4.25 -3.11 -7.98
N ARG A 52 5.49 -3.45 -7.58
CA ARG A 52 5.83 -4.73 -6.94
C ARG A 52 5.27 -4.82 -5.53
N ALA A 53 5.28 -3.71 -4.79
CA ALA A 53 4.64 -3.61 -3.48
C ALA A 53 3.12 -3.78 -3.60
N ALA A 54 2.49 -3.10 -4.57
CA ALA A 54 1.06 -3.20 -4.83
C ALA A 54 0.66 -4.64 -5.16
N GLU A 55 1.39 -5.33 -6.04
CA GLU A 55 1.14 -6.73 -6.38
C GLU A 55 1.19 -7.65 -5.14
N ALA A 56 2.21 -7.49 -4.27
CA ALA A 56 2.30 -8.27 -3.04
C ALA A 56 1.13 -7.98 -2.11
N ILE A 57 0.82 -6.70 -1.87
CA ILE A 57 -0.24 -6.28 -0.94
C ILE A 57 -1.60 -6.80 -1.42
N LEU A 58 -1.92 -6.59 -2.71
CA LEU A 58 -3.18 -7.01 -3.32
C LEU A 58 -3.33 -8.53 -3.43
N SER A 59 -2.26 -9.30 -3.24
CA SER A 59 -2.38 -10.76 -3.11
C SER A 59 -3.13 -11.19 -1.84
N LEU A 60 -3.21 -10.32 -0.82
CA LEU A 60 -3.92 -10.57 0.44
C LEU A 60 -4.99 -9.53 0.80
N LEU A 61 -4.87 -8.30 0.31
CA LEU A 61 -5.78 -7.21 0.63
C LEU A 61 -6.91 -7.11 -0.42
N PRO A 62 -8.16 -7.46 -0.09
CA PRO A 62 -9.29 -7.22 -0.98
C PRO A 62 -9.57 -5.71 -1.05
N LEU A 63 -9.87 -5.23 -2.26
CA LEU A 63 -10.33 -3.86 -2.47
C LEU A 63 -11.82 -3.73 -2.14
N ASP A 64 -12.22 -2.53 -1.77
CA ASP A 64 -13.60 -2.23 -1.41
C ASP A 64 -14.51 -2.13 -2.65
N GLU A 65 -15.47 -3.03 -2.77
CA GLU A 65 -16.43 -3.07 -3.88
C GLU A 65 -17.65 -2.16 -3.65
N TYR A 66 -17.76 -1.52 -2.49
CA TYR A 66 -18.88 -0.64 -2.13
C TYR A 66 -18.60 0.85 -2.40
N VAL A 67 -17.45 1.17 -2.98
CA VAL A 67 -17.06 2.52 -3.36
C VAL A 67 -16.71 2.60 -4.85
N ASP A 68 -16.92 3.77 -5.45
CA ASP A 68 -16.68 3.95 -6.89
C ASP A 68 -15.19 3.82 -7.25
N GLN A 69 -14.30 4.24 -6.36
CA GLN A 69 -12.85 4.27 -6.57
C GLN A 69 -12.10 3.76 -5.32
N PRO A 70 -11.81 2.45 -5.21
CA PRO A 70 -11.11 1.88 -4.06
C PRO A 70 -9.59 2.09 -4.09
N ALA A 71 -9.08 2.79 -5.11
CA ALA A 71 -7.68 3.16 -5.24
C ALA A 71 -7.58 4.55 -5.87
N ALA A 72 -6.62 5.34 -5.39
CA ALA A 72 -6.34 6.69 -5.88
C ALA A 72 -4.83 6.92 -6.00
N VAL A 73 -4.44 7.86 -6.85
CA VAL A 73 -3.06 8.31 -7.03
C VAL A 73 -2.97 9.83 -6.90
N MET A 74 -1.76 10.32 -6.62
CA MET A 74 -1.51 11.76 -6.63
C MET A 74 -1.51 12.24 -8.09
N ALA A 75 -2.38 13.20 -8.41
CA ALA A 75 -2.42 13.83 -9.71
C ALA A 75 -1.14 14.65 -9.96
N ALA A 76 -0.64 14.66 -11.19
CA ALA A 76 0.51 15.48 -11.53
C ALA A 76 0.16 16.97 -11.44
N VAL A 77 1.11 17.79 -10.96
CA VAL A 77 0.88 19.22 -10.78
C VAL A 77 0.73 19.88 -12.15
N GLY A 78 -0.45 20.45 -12.41
CA GLY A 78 -0.75 21.14 -13.67
C GLY A 78 -1.24 20.23 -14.80
N ASP A 79 -1.26 18.91 -14.59
CA ASP A 79 -1.77 17.95 -15.57
C ASP A 79 -2.42 16.73 -14.84
N PRO A 80 -3.67 16.87 -14.38
CA PRO A 80 -4.29 15.86 -13.53
C PRO A 80 -4.70 14.58 -14.27
N ASP A 81 -4.71 14.59 -15.61
CA ASP A 81 -5.15 13.48 -16.45
C ASP A 81 -3.97 12.69 -17.08
N ALA A 82 -2.73 13.00 -16.66
CA ALA A 82 -1.49 12.39 -17.15
C ALA A 82 -1.30 10.91 -16.77
#